data_AF-A0A3C1CGW8-F1
#
_entry.id   AF-A0A3C1CGW8-F1
#
_cell.length_a   1.000
_cell.length_b   1.000
_cell.length_c   1.000
_cell.angle_alpha   90.00
_cell.angle_beta   90.00
_cell.angle_gamma   90.00
#
_symmetry.space_group_name_H-M   'P 1'
#
loop_
_entity.id
_entity.type
_entity.pdbx_description
1 polymer ?
#
loop_
_entity_poly.entity_id
_entity_poly.type
_entity_poly.pdbx_seq_one_letter_code
_entity_poly.pdbx_strand_id
1 'polypeptide(L)'
;MADSHDAQITSAYFVRDVQSADRIWAPTTSSTPLCGTGNQVLGLESNLNPGPAIYVSYVTEMLGTSPALVRNFCTGATRTASTVSHDLGGTSDAVTNLACTPNYPSCGTDAATAPTPSVEIATVQVTVTQQSGYQYSLTAAPRQVGFGGNGA
;
A
#
# COMPACT_ATOMS: atom_id res chain seq x y z
N MET A 1 24.14 2.43 10.54
CA MET A 1 23.45 1.66 11.59
C MET A 1 22.07 2.27 11.92
N ALA A 2 21.38 2.86 10.94
CA ALA A 2 20.04 3.45 11.10
C ALA A 2 19.00 2.73 10.23
N ASP A 3 19.45 2.09 9.14
CA ASP A 3 18.62 1.42 8.13
C ASP A 3 17.75 0.27 8.68
N SER A 4 18.23 -0.45 9.70
CA SER A 4 17.48 -1.60 10.24
C SER A 4 16.31 -1.18 11.15
N HIS A 5 16.38 -0.02 11.79
CA HIS A 5 15.31 0.46 12.67
C HIS A 5 14.20 1.13 11.84
N ASP A 6 14.59 1.93 10.84
CA ASP A 6 13.64 2.58 9.93
C ASP A 6 12.90 1.57 9.05
N ALA A 7 13.58 0.50 8.61
CA ALA A 7 12.93 -0.61 7.88
C ALA A 7 11.90 -1.36 8.75
N GLN A 8 12.20 -1.62 10.03
CA GLN A 8 11.27 -2.27 10.95
C GLN A 8 10.04 -1.40 11.22
N ILE A 9 10.24 -0.10 11.49
CA ILE A 9 9.16 0.85 11.73
C ILE A 9 8.27 0.98 10.49
N THR A 10 8.86 1.02 9.30
CA THR A 10 8.12 1.09 8.04
C THR A 10 7.30 -0.17 7.77
N SER A 11 7.83 -1.35 8.10
CA SER A 11 7.09 -2.61 8.00
C SER A 11 5.89 -2.65 8.96
N ALA A 12 6.02 -2.11 10.17
CA ALA A 12 4.93 -2.01 11.13
C ALA A 12 3.82 -1.06 10.66
N TYR A 13 4.19 0.06 10.03
CA TYR A 13 3.22 0.96 9.40
C TYR A 13 2.48 0.27 8.25
N PHE A 14 3.20 -0.44 7.38
CA PHE A 14 2.59 -1.18 6.28
C PHE A 14 1.55 -2.20 6.74
N VAL A 15 1.89 -3.02 7.74
CA VAL A 15 0.95 -3.99 8.32
C VAL A 15 -0.28 -3.30 8.87
N ARG A 16 -0.11 -2.21 9.63
CA ARG A 16 -1.23 -1.45 10.21
C ARG A 16 -2.13 -0.83 9.14
N ASP A 17 -1.54 -0.28 8.09
CA ASP A 17 -2.31 0.40 7.05
C ASP A 17 -3.11 -0.61 6.24
N VAL A 18 -2.50 -1.73 5.84
CA VAL A 18 -3.21 -2.80 5.13
C VAL A 18 -4.31 -3.40 6.01
N GLN A 19 -4.02 -3.64 7.30
CA GLN A 19 -5.00 -4.19 8.23
C GLN A 19 -6.19 -3.27 8.51
N SER A 20 -6.01 -1.96 8.38
CA SER A 20 -7.09 -0.97 8.60
C SER A 20 -7.82 -0.57 7.34
N ALA A 21 -7.36 -1.02 6.16
CA ALA A 21 -7.97 -0.65 4.88
C ALA A 21 -9.39 -1.25 4.73
N ASP A 22 -10.34 -0.39 4.38
CA ASP A 22 -11.67 -0.75 3.88
C ASP A 22 -11.63 -1.03 2.38
N ARG A 23 -10.81 -0.27 1.64
CA ARG A 23 -10.58 -0.43 0.20
C ARG A 23 -9.10 -0.34 -0.14
N ILE A 24 -8.72 -1.04 -1.20
CA ILE A 24 -7.35 -1.16 -1.68
C ILE A 24 -7.34 -0.87 -3.18
N TRP A 25 -6.40 -0.04 -3.62
CA TRP A 25 -6.18 0.32 -5.01
C TRP A 25 -4.71 0.07 -5.37
N ALA A 26 -4.44 -0.86 -6.28
CA ALA A 26 -3.10 -1.29 -6.67
C ALA A 26 -2.90 -1.12 -8.19
N PRO A 27 -2.80 0.13 -8.67
CA PRO A 27 -2.69 0.41 -10.10
C PRO A 27 -1.40 -0.18 -10.68
N THR A 28 -1.51 -0.81 -11.86
CA THR A 28 -0.38 -1.45 -12.56
C THR A 28 0.39 -0.49 -13.47
N THR A 29 -0.10 0.74 -13.62
CA THR A 29 0.52 1.82 -14.38
C THR A 29 0.54 3.09 -13.54
N SER A 30 1.45 4.01 -13.86
CA SER A 30 1.51 5.33 -13.22
C SER A 30 0.13 5.97 -13.13
N SER A 31 -0.35 6.18 -11.91
CA SER A 31 -1.63 6.84 -11.63
C SER A 31 -1.47 7.93 -10.59
N THR A 32 -2.38 8.90 -10.62
CA THR A 32 -2.50 9.90 -9.56
C THR A 32 -2.80 9.20 -8.24
N PRO A 33 -2.03 9.45 -7.17
CA PRO A 33 -2.26 8.80 -5.90
C PRO A 33 -3.50 9.34 -5.20
N LEU A 34 -4.12 8.52 -4.35
CA LEU A 34 -5.21 8.95 -3.45
C LEU A 34 -4.77 10.10 -2.55
N CYS A 35 -3.50 10.09 -2.13
CA CYS A 35 -2.89 11.08 -1.26
C CYS A 35 -1.44 11.35 -1.67
N GLY A 36 -1.08 12.62 -1.78
CA GLY A 36 0.30 13.04 -2.08
C GLY A 36 0.59 13.22 -3.56
N THR A 37 1.85 12.97 -3.94
CA THR A 37 2.40 13.18 -5.29
C THR A 37 3.21 11.97 -5.74
N GLY A 38 3.52 11.87 -7.03
CA GLY A 38 4.26 10.73 -7.59
C GLY A 38 3.35 9.69 -8.22
N ASN A 39 3.90 8.49 -8.43
CA ASN A 39 3.17 7.39 -9.06
C ASN A 39 2.71 6.40 -8.00
N GLN A 40 1.40 6.14 -7.93
CA GLN A 40 0.89 5.22 -6.93
C GLN A 40 1.30 3.77 -7.21
N VAL A 41 1.79 3.11 -6.17
CA VAL A 41 2.09 1.68 -6.13
C VAL A 41 0.98 0.94 -5.38
N LEU A 42 0.55 1.50 -4.24
CA LEU A 42 -0.54 0.98 -3.41
C LEU A 42 -1.28 2.15 -2.76
N GLY A 43 -2.58 2.22 -2.96
CA GLY A 43 -3.52 3.10 -2.29
C GLY A 43 -4.40 2.31 -1.33
N LEU A 44 -4.64 2.87 -0.15
CA LEU A 44 -5.46 2.29 0.90
C LEU A 44 -6.42 3.37 1.39
N GLU A 45 -7.69 3.02 1.53
CA GLU A 45 -8.74 3.86 2.09
C GLU A 45 -9.27 3.21 3.34
N SER A 46 -9.42 3.96 4.42
CA SER A 46 -10.02 3.48 5.66
C SER A 46 -10.88 4.53 6.33
N ASN A 47 -11.67 4.09 7.32
CA ASN A 47 -12.56 4.94 8.09
C ASN A 47 -13.62 5.62 7.21
N LEU A 48 -14.11 4.90 6.20
CA LEU A 48 -15.06 5.43 5.20
C LEU A 48 -16.44 5.78 5.80
N ASN A 49 -16.78 5.27 6.99
CA ASN A 49 -18.00 5.61 7.72
C ASN A 49 -17.81 5.41 9.24
N PRO A 50 -18.25 6.32 10.13
CA PRO A 50 -18.79 7.67 9.90
C PRO A 50 -17.73 8.80 10.06
N GLY A 51 -16.44 8.47 10.00
CA GLY A 51 -15.35 9.43 10.24
C GLY A 51 -14.81 10.10 8.97
N PRO A 52 -13.82 11.03 9.10
CA PRO A 52 -13.07 11.51 7.96
C PRO A 52 -12.30 10.35 7.35
N ALA A 53 -12.48 10.14 6.04
CA ALA A 53 -11.74 9.14 5.28
C ALA A 53 -10.23 9.35 5.48
N ILE A 54 -9.54 8.25 5.75
CA ILE A 54 -8.09 8.20 5.87
C ILE A 54 -7.57 7.58 4.58
N TYR A 55 -6.63 8.26 3.94
CA TYR A 55 -6.00 7.79 2.71
C TYR A 55 -4.52 7.53 2.97
N VAL A 56 -4.05 6.35 2.58
CA VAL A 56 -2.63 6.01 2.58
C VAL A 56 -2.20 5.66 1.17
N SER A 57 -1.20 6.36 0.65
CA SER A 57 -0.62 6.07 -0.66
C SER A 57 0.86 5.77 -0.51
N TYR A 58 1.26 4.57 -0.92
CA TYR A 58 2.64 4.22 -1.24
C TYR A 58 2.88 4.64 -2.68
N VAL A 59 3.83 5.54 -2.87
CA VAL A 59 4.14 6.15 -4.16
C VAL A 59 5.62 6.05 -4.45
N THR A 60 5.98 5.88 -5.72
CA THR A 60 7.34 6.15 -6.16
C THR A 60 7.45 7.59 -6.62
N GLU A 61 8.44 8.32 -6.13
CA GLU A 61 8.73 9.68 -6.57
C GLU A 61 10.24 9.96 -6.56
N MET A 62 10.65 11.04 -7.23
CA MET A 62 12.05 11.48 -7.24
C MET A 62 12.31 12.41 -6.05
N LEU A 63 13.12 11.97 -5.09
CA LEU A 63 13.63 12.82 -4.03
C LEU A 63 14.94 13.44 -4.50
N GLY A 64 14.82 14.60 -5.15
CA GLY A 64 15.94 15.22 -5.87
C GLY A 64 16.28 14.43 -7.13
N THR A 65 17.42 13.74 -7.13
CA THR A 65 17.87 12.91 -8.26
C THR A 65 17.70 11.41 -8.02
N SER A 66 17.26 10.99 -6.84
CA SER A 66 17.13 9.58 -6.48
C SER A 66 15.66 9.15 -6.41
N PRO A 67 15.26 8.06 -7.10
CA PRO A 67 13.92 7.52 -6.98
C PRO A 67 13.75 6.84 -5.61
N ALA A 68 12.63 7.13 -4.96
CA ALA A 68 12.32 6.66 -3.61
C ALA A 68 10.90 6.12 -3.55
N LEU A 69 10.68 5.18 -2.63
CA LEU A 69 9.34 4.75 -2.22
C LEU A 69 8.94 5.57 -1.01
N VAL A 70 7.83 6.30 -1.11
CA VAL A 70 7.33 7.20 -0.07
C VAL A 70 5.93 6.76 0.34
N ARG A 71 5.66 6.81 1.64
CA ARG A 71 4.34 6.60 2.23
C ARG A 71 3.73 7.96 2.56
N ASN A 72 2.64 8.29 1.91
CA ASN A 72 1.82 9.46 2.20
C ASN A 72 0.59 9.04 3.01
N PHE A 73 0.34 9.72 4.13
CA PHE A 73 -0.81 9.52 4.99
C PHE A 73 -1.62 10.82 5.08
N CYS A 74 -2.88 10.78 4.65
CA CYS A 74 -3.79 11.91 4.64
C CYS A 74 -5.00 11.67 5.55
N THR A 75 -5.31 12.65 6.39
CA THR A 75 -6.53 12.69 7.21
C THR A 75 -7.15 14.08 7.13
N GLY A 76 -8.26 14.21 6.40
CA GLY A 76 -8.82 15.53 6.07
C GLY A 76 -7.81 16.37 5.28
N ALA A 77 -7.47 17.55 5.78
CA ALA A 77 -6.48 18.45 5.15
C ALA A 77 -5.02 18.16 5.57
N THR A 78 -4.80 17.29 6.55
CA THR A 78 -3.45 16.99 7.07
C THR A 78 -2.77 15.92 6.23
N ARG A 79 -1.52 16.17 5.83
CA ARG A 79 -0.66 15.20 5.13
C ARG A 79 0.64 14.97 5.89
N THR A 80 0.99 13.71 6.10
CA THR A 80 2.30 13.29 6.62
C THR A 80 2.96 12.35 5.61
N ALA A 81 4.21 12.64 5.24
CA ALA A 81 5.00 11.81 4.34
C ALA A 81 6.15 11.15 5.11
N SER A 82 6.50 9.91 4.73
CA SER A 82 7.64 9.20 5.29
C SER A 82 8.30 8.36 4.21
N THR A 83 9.61 8.44 4.08
CA THR A 83 10.34 7.64 3.10
C THR A 83 10.45 6.19 3.57
N VAL A 84 10.01 5.27 2.73
CA VAL A 84 10.06 3.82 2.94
C VAL A 84 11.36 3.24 2.37
N SER A 85 11.82 3.78 1.25
CA SER A 85 13.07 3.38 0.59
C SER A 85 13.68 4.60 -0.11
N HIS A 86 14.97 4.86 0.08
CA HIS A 86 15.66 6.01 -0.52
C HIS A 86 16.36 5.69 -1.85
N ASP A 87 16.60 4.41 -2.13
CA ASP A 87 17.50 3.97 -3.20
C ASP A 87 16.81 2.96 -4.13
N LEU A 88 15.69 3.34 -4.75
CA LEU A 88 15.12 2.49 -5.81
C LEU A 88 16.08 2.49 -7.02
N GLY A 89 16.08 1.42 -7.83
CA GLY A 89 16.77 1.47 -9.13
C GLY A 89 16.03 2.35 -10.15
N GLY A 90 14.71 2.53 -9.96
CA GLY A 90 13.82 3.35 -10.77
C GLY A 90 12.43 3.50 -10.15
N THR A 91 11.60 4.39 -10.70
CA THR A 91 10.21 4.58 -10.23
C THR A 91 9.26 3.43 -10.59
N SER A 92 9.72 2.43 -11.33
CA SER A 92 8.95 1.20 -11.62
C SER A 92 9.40 0.01 -10.78
N ASP A 93 10.36 0.20 -9.88
CA ASP A 93 11.00 -0.88 -9.12
C ASP A 93 10.27 -1.25 -7.82
N ALA A 94 9.18 -0.53 -7.51
CA ALA A 94 8.23 -0.90 -6.49
C ALA A 94 6.94 -1.40 -7.15
N VAL A 95 6.59 -2.66 -6.93
CA VAL A 95 5.46 -3.32 -7.57
C VAL A 95 4.56 -3.94 -6.50
N THR A 96 3.25 -3.74 -6.65
CA THR A 96 2.25 -4.39 -5.80
C THR A 96 1.74 -5.66 -6.45
N ASN A 97 1.69 -6.74 -5.67
CA ASN A 97 1.02 -7.98 -6.02
C ASN A 97 -0.08 -8.26 -5.00
N LEU A 98 -1.26 -8.63 -5.48
CA LEU A 98 -2.41 -8.94 -4.65
C LEU A 98 -2.78 -10.41 -4.80
N ALA A 99 -2.90 -11.11 -3.68
CA ALA A 99 -3.54 -12.42 -3.66
C ALA A 99 -5.01 -12.23 -3.31
N CYS A 100 -5.89 -12.74 -4.17
CA CYS A 100 -7.33 -12.66 -3.95
C CYS A 100 -7.83 -13.78 -3.05
N THR A 101 -8.94 -13.51 -2.36
CA THR A 101 -9.73 -14.56 -1.73
C THR A 101 -10.39 -15.45 -2.80
N PRO A 102 -10.66 -16.74 -2.51
CA PRO A 102 -11.18 -17.68 -3.52
C PRO A 102 -12.51 -17.27 -4.17
N ASN A 103 -13.33 -16.48 -3.47
CA ASN A 103 -14.64 -16.04 -3.96
C ASN A 103 -14.54 -14.83 -4.90
N TYR A 104 -13.37 -14.18 -4.98
CA TYR A 104 -13.16 -12.95 -5.75
C TYR A 104 -11.87 -13.02 -6.59
N PRO A 105 -11.75 -13.97 -7.54
CA PRO A 105 -10.50 -14.21 -8.27
C PRO A 105 -10.04 -13.02 -9.13
N SER A 106 -10.92 -12.06 -9.44
CA SER A 106 -10.62 -10.85 -10.21
C SER A 106 -10.13 -9.67 -9.37
N CYS A 107 -10.06 -9.79 -8.03
CA CYS A 107 -9.78 -8.65 -7.16
C CYS A 107 -8.49 -7.88 -7.54
N GLY A 108 -7.48 -8.56 -8.08
CA GLY A 108 -6.22 -7.96 -8.51
C GLY A 108 -6.36 -7.11 -9.77
N THR A 109 -7.13 -7.57 -10.76
CA THR A 109 -7.44 -6.79 -11.97
C THR A 109 -8.41 -5.65 -11.65
N ASP A 110 -9.34 -5.88 -10.74
CA ASP A 110 -10.30 -4.86 -10.30
C ASP A 110 -9.55 -3.75 -9.56
N ALA A 111 -8.68 -4.13 -8.62
CA ALA A 111 -7.81 -3.22 -7.87
C ALA A 111 -6.77 -2.51 -8.74
N ALA A 112 -6.50 -2.97 -9.96
CA ALA A 112 -5.64 -2.24 -10.89
C ALA A 112 -6.33 -1.02 -11.51
N THR A 113 -7.66 -1.01 -11.55
CA THR A 113 -8.44 0.02 -12.26
C THR A 113 -9.24 0.92 -11.32
N ALA A 114 -9.62 0.42 -10.14
CA ALA A 114 -10.38 1.17 -9.14
C ALA A 114 -10.11 0.65 -7.70
N PRO A 115 -10.51 1.39 -6.66
CA PRO A 115 -10.47 0.90 -5.28
C PRO A 115 -11.43 -0.30 -5.06
N THR A 116 -10.86 -1.43 -4.64
CA THR A 116 -11.54 -2.71 -4.40
C THR A 116 -11.74 -2.97 -2.91
N PRO A 117 -12.87 -3.53 -2.46
CA PRO A 117 -13.09 -3.85 -1.05
C PRO A 117 -12.02 -4.78 -0.49
N SER A 118 -11.51 -4.47 0.70
CA SER A 118 -10.41 -5.23 1.33
C SER A 118 -10.80 -6.66 1.71
N VAL A 119 -12.10 -6.94 1.86
CA VAL A 119 -12.67 -8.29 2.09
C VAL A 119 -12.33 -9.25 0.94
N GLU A 120 -12.17 -8.74 -0.27
CA GLU A 120 -11.89 -9.53 -1.47
C GLU A 120 -10.42 -9.93 -1.58
N ILE A 121 -9.54 -9.25 -0.84
CA ILE A 121 -8.08 -9.38 -0.91
C ILE A 121 -7.59 -10.21 0.28
N ALA A 122 -6.93 -11.34 -0.01
CA ALA A 122 -6.36 -12.23 0.99
C ALA A 122 -4.98 -11.73 1.47
N THR A 123 -4.17 -11.17 0.57
CA THR A 123 -2.82 -10.69 0.89
C THR A 123 -2.41 -9.57 -0.03
N VAL A 124 -1.72 -8.58 0.53
CA VAL A 124 -1.05 -7.49 -0.19
C VAL A 124 0.45 -7.68 -0.02
N GLN A 125 1.18 -7.71 -1.14
CA GLN A 125 2.63 -7.73 -1.16
C GLN A 125 3.15 -6.56 -1.99
N VAL A 126 4.04 -5.75 -1.43
CA VAL A 126 4.80 -4.74 -2.17
C VAL A 126 6.24 -5.20 -2.25
N THR A 127 6.72 -5.49 -3.46
CA THR A 127 8.10 -5.85 -3.73
C THR A 127 8.87 -4.62 -4.14
N VAL A 128 9.99 -4.37 -3.49
CA VAL A 128 10.84 -3.19 -3.71
C VAL A 128 12.20 -3.66 -4.18
N THR A 129 12.64 -3.17 -5.34
CA THR A 129 13.99 -3.39 -5.86
C THR A 129 14.84 -2.13 -5.68
N GLN A 130 15.93 -2.28 -4.94
CA GLN A 130 16.89 -1.21 -4.72
C GLN A 130 17.86 -1.07 -5.90
N GLN A 131 18.53 0.08 -6.00
CA GLN A 131 19.56 0.36 -7.01
C GLN A 131 20.71 -0.65 -6.97
N SER A 132 21.01 -1.22 -5.81
CA SER A 132 22.01 -2.28 -5.63
C SER A 132 21.59 -3.63 -6.24
N GLY A 133 20.34 -3.76 -6.70
CA GLY A 133 19.71 -5.02 -7.11
C GLY A 133 19.14 -5.83 -5.94
N TYR A 134 19.32 -5.38 -4.70
CA TYR A 134 18.70 -6.02 -3.54
C TYR A 134 17.18 -5.86 -3.57
N GLN A 135 16.46 -6.96 -3.32
CA GLN A 135 15.00 -6.96 -3.26
C GLN A 135 14.51 -7.33 -1.87
N TYR A 136 13.48 -6.60 -1.41
CA TYR A 136 12.74 -6.95 -0.21
C TYR A 136 11.24 -6.77 -0.45
N SER A 137 10.43 -7.51 0.30
CA SER A 137 8.98 -7.48 0.18
C SER A 137 8.32 -7.10 1.49
N LEU A 138 7.37 -6.17 1.44
CA LEU A 138 6.44 -5.88 2.52
C LEU A 138 5.18 -6.71 2.29
N THR A 139 4.78 -7.55 3.25
CA THR A 139 3.59 -8.41 3.11
C THR A 139 2.67 -8.22 4.29
N ALA A 140 1.38 -8.05 4.02
CA ALA A 140 0.34 -7.90 5.03
C ALA A 140 -1.00 -8.41 4.48
N ALA A 141 -1.93 -8.74 5.37
CA ALA A 141 -3.29 -9.10 5.01
C ALA A 141 -4.25 -8.07 5.62
N PRO A 142 -5.32 -7.69 4.90
CA PRO A 142 -6.40 -6.92 5.50
C PRO A 142 -6.98 -7.65 6.70
N ARG A 143 -7.49 -6.92 7.70
CA ARG A 143 -8.29 -7.58 8.73
C ARG A 143 -9.56 -8.07 8.07
N GLN A 144 -9.67 -9.39 7.94
CA GLN A 144 -10.97 -9.98 7.63
C GLN A 144 -11.88 -9.67 8.81
N VAL A 145 -12.96 -8.94 8.56
CA VAL A 145 -14.08 -8.92 9.50
C VAL A 145 -14.55 -10.36 9.59
N GLY A 146 -14.27 -11.00 10.73
CA GLY A 146 -14.75 -12.34 10.98
C GLY A 146 -16.28 -12.29 10.87
N PHE A 147 -16.82 -12.83 9.79
CA PHE A 147 -18.18 -13.32 9.83
C PHE A 147 -18.15 -14.43 10.87
N GLY A 148 -18.52 -14.08 12.10
CA GLY A 148 -18.81 -15.06 13.12
C GLY A 148 -19.75 -16.08 12.49
N GLY A 149 -19.27 -17.31 12.35
CA GLY A 149 -20.11 -18.43 11.98
C GLY A 149 -21.13 -18.64 13.08
N ASN A 150 -22.26 -17.94 13.00
CA ASN A 150 -23.52 -18.44 13.55
C ASN A 150 -24.07 -19.41 12.50
N GLY A 151 -23.54 -20.64 12.56
CA GLY A 151 -24.17 -21.81 11.96
C GLY A 151 -24.87 -22.57 13.08
N ALA A 152 -26.20 -22.54 13.02
CA ALA A 152 -27.16 -23.17 13.92
C ALA A 152 -27.04 -24.71 13.97
#